data_AF-A0A412PAI0-F1
#
_entry.id   AF-A0A412PAI0-F1
#
_cell.length_a   1.000
_cell.length_b   1.000
_cell.length_c   1.000
_cell.angle_alpha   90.00
_cell.angle_beta   90.00
_cell.angle_gamma   90.00
#
_symmetry.space_group_name_H-M   'P 1'
#
loop_
_entity.id
_entity.type
_entity.pdbx_description
1 polymer ?
#
loop_
_entity_poly.entity_id
_entity_poly.type
_entity_poly.pdbx_seq_one_letter_code
_entity_poly.pdbx_strand_id
1 'polypeptide(L)'
;MAKTIKKTIAIQNNETFKGVTRTGFNFVIPKENFNDAELLEVLMKVDDGEEHYILKAAGMLLGKEQKASLYEHCRNKNGKVPADKVIAEIEDIFKTCKEVKK
;
A
#
# COMPACT_ATOMS: atom_id res chain seq x y z
N MET A 1 20.04 -5.70 27.91
CA MET A 1 20.49 -4.77 26.84
C MET A 1 20.73 -5.47 25.49
N ALA A 2 21.29 -6.69 25.44
CA ALA A 2 21.54 -7.41 24.16
C ALA A 2 20.30 -7.87 23.36
N LYS A 3 19.14 -8.10 24.00
CA LYS A 3 17.90 -8.52 23.32
C LYS A 3 17.30 -7.42 22.43
N THR A 4 17.44 -6.14 22.82
CA THR A 4 16.94 -5.00 22.04
C THR A 4 17.77 -4.76 20.78
N ILE A 5 19.09 -4.95 20.88
CA ILE A 5 20.01 -4.74 19.76
C ILE A 5 19.80 -5.79 18.66
N LYS A 6 19.50 -7.05 19.02
CA LYS A 6 19.14 -8.09 18.03
C LYS A 6 17.82 -7.80 17.30
N LYS A 7 16.82 -7.21 17.97
CA LYS A 7 15.57 -6.78 17.32
C LYS A 7 15.82 -5.62 16.34
N THR A 8 16.74 -4.71 16.67
CA THR A 8 17.16 -3.63 15.78
C THR A 8 17.96 -4.12 14.57
N ILE A 9 18.77 -5.19 14.71
CA ILE A 9 19.55 -5.74 13.60
C ILE A 9 18.69 -6.61 12.66
N ALA A 10 17.63 -7.26 13.15
CA ALA A 10 16.68 -7.97 12.29
C ALA A 10 15.86 -7.02 11.37
N ILE A 11 15.86 -5.72 11.63
CA ILE A 11 15.23 -4.67 10.80
C ILE A 11 16.22 -4.14 9.72
N GLN A 12 17.49 -4.57 9.75
CA GLN A 12 18.54 -4.10 8.84
C GLN A 12 18.57 -4.95 7.56
N ASN A 13 17.62 -4.69 6.65
CA ASN A 13 17.73 -4.79 5.17
C ASN A 13 16.34 -4.89 4.52
N ASN A 14 15.35 -4.15 5.00
CA ASN A 14 14.09 -4.06 4.28
C ASN A 14 14.12 -2.83 3.38
N GLU A 15 14.56 -3.01 2.15
CA GLU A 15 14.45 -1.98 1.13
C GLU A 15 13.01 -1.49 1.08
N THR A 16 12.79 -0.18 1.19
CA THR A 16 11.43 0.40 1.18
C THR A 16 11.24 1.21 -0.09
N PHE A 17 10.09 1.04 -0.71
CA PHE A 17 9.59 1.89 -1.76
C PHE A 17 8.91 3.12 -1.16
N LYS A 18 9.20 4.31 -1.69
CA LYS A 18 8.57 5.55 -1.23
C LYS A 18 8.04 6.31 -2.44
N GLY A 19 6.87 6.92 -2.28
CA GLY A 19 6.26 7.71 -3.34
C GLY A 19 5.19 8.65 -2.82
N VAL A 20 4.67 9.46 -3.74
CA VAL A 20 3.58 10.40 -3.50
C VAL A 20 2.58 10.22 -4.63
N THR A 21 1.31 10.07 -4.30
CA THR A 21 0.24 9.99 -5.31
C THR A 21 0.00 11.35 -5.95
N ARG A 22 -0.69 11.38 -7.10
CA ARG A 22 -1.12 12.60 -7.80
C ARG A 22 -1.92 13.56 -6.91
N THR A 23 -2.61 13.06 -5.89
CA THR A 23 -3.37 13.91 -4.95
C THR A 23 -2.58 14.29 -3.69
N GLY A 24 -1.32 13.86 -3.59
CA GLY A 24 -0.40 14.25 -2.51
C GLY A 24 -0.34 13.27 -1.34
N PHE A 25 -0.83 12.03 -1.48
CA PHE A 25 -0.70 11.02 -0.44
C PHE A 25 0.70 10.43 -0.44
N ASN A 26 1.42 10.58 0.68
CA ASN A 26 2.75 10.01 0.85
C ASN A 26 2.65 8.57 1.35
N PHE A 27 3.37 7.66 0.70
CA PHE A 27 3.39 6.24 1.06
C PHE A 27 4.81 5.68 1.16
N VAL A 28 4.95 4.66 2.00
CA VAL A 28 6.20 3.93 2.24
C VAL A 28 5.85 2.45 2.37
N ILE A 29 6.27 1.65 1.39
CA ILE A 29 5.94 0.23 1.29
C ILE A 29 7.22 -0.60 1.38
N PRO A 30 7.31 -1.58 2.27
CA PRO A 30 8.40 -2.57 2.26
C PRO A 30 8.46 -3.33 0.94
N LYS A 31 9.65 -3.51 0.35
CA LYS A 31 9.79 -4.30 -0.89
C LYS A 31 9.30 -5.74 -0.72
N GLU A 32 9.41 -6.32 0.48
CA GLU A 32 8.88 -7.66 0.77
C GLU A 32 7.37 -7.78 0.51
N ASN A 33 6.59 -6.71 0.71
CA ASN A 33 5.15 -6.73 0.47
C ASN A 33 4.81 -6.92 -1.01
N PHE A 34 5.72 -6.61 -1.94
CA PHE A 34 5.55 -6.91 -3.36
C PHE A 34 5.89 -8.36 -3.72
N ASN A 35 6.62 -9.06 -2.86
CA ASN A 35 7.00 -10.46 -3.04
C ASN A 35 6.11 -11.39 -2.21
N ASP A 36 4.79 -11.16 -2.30
CA ASP A 36 3.77 -11.90 -1.57
C ASP A 36 2.85 -12.62 -2.56
N ALA A 37 2.78 -13.95 -2.47
CA ALA A 37 2.00 -14.77 -3.40
C ALA A 37 0.49 -14.56 -3.22
N GLU A 38 0.02 -14.33 -1.98
CA GLU A 38 -1.39 -14.06 -1.71
C GLU A 38 -1.82 -12.72 -2.32
N LEU A 39 -0.94 -11.70 -2.33
CA LEU A 39 -1.16 -10.43 -3.01
C LEU A 39 -1.31 -10.66 -4.51
N LEU A 40 -0.49 -11.52 -5.12
CA LEU A 40 -0.59 -11.85 -6.53
C LEU A 40 -1.94 -12.50 -6.86
N GLU A 41 -2.40 -13.46 -6.05
CA GLU A 41 -3.72 -14.08 -6.23
C GLU A 41 -4.87 -13.05 -6.11
N VAL A 42 -4.75 -12.09 -5.19
CA VAL A 42 -5.73 -11.00 -5.06
C VAL A 42 -5.72 -10.09 -6.28
N LEU A 43 -4.56 -9.78 -6.86
CA LEU A 43 -4.46 -8.99 -8.08
C LEU A 43 -5.01 -9.72 -9.30
N MET A 44 -4.82 -11.04 -9.40
CA MET A 44 -5.43 -11.85 -10.47
C MET A 44 -6.96 -11.73 -10.47
N LYS A 45 -7.60 -11.70 -9.29
CA LYS A 45 -9.05 -11.48 -9.18
C LYS A 45 -9.49 -10.10 -9.68
N VAL A 46 -8.67 -9.08 -9.44
CA VAL A 46 -8.92 -7.74 -9.98
C VAL A 46 -8.87 -7.78 -11.52
N ASP A 47 -7.89 -8.46 -12.09
CA ASP A 47 -7.76 -8.63 -13.55
C ASP A 47 -8.92 -9.47 -14.15
N ASP A 48 -9.47 -10.45 -13.40
CA ASP A 48 -10.68 -11.22 -13.75
C ASP A 48 -11.99 -10.40 -13.64
N GLY A 49 -11.91 -9.12 -13.26
CA GLY A 49 -13.05 -8.20 -13.20
C GLY A 49 -13.68 -8.06 -11.82
N GLU A 50 -13.11 -8.66 -10.78
CA GLU A 50 -13.54 -8.46 -9.38
C GLU A 50 -12.87 -7.22 -8.76
N GLU A 51 -13.15 -6.03 -9.30
CA GLU A 51 -12.44 -4.77 -8.99
C GLU A 51 -12.37 -4.43 -7.48
N HIS A 52 -13.37 -4.85 -6.69
CA HIS A 52 -13.42 -4.61 -5.25
C HIS A 52 -12.24 -5.22 -4.47
N TYR A 53 -11.55 -6.23 -5.03
CA TYR A 53 -10.35 -6.82 -4.43
C TYR A 53 -9.16 -5.84 -4.38
N ILE A 54 -9.19 -4.75 -5.15
CA ILE A 54 -8.13 -3.71 -5.10
C ILE A 54 -7.98 -3.10 -3.69
N LEU A 55 -9.09 -2.98 -2.94
CA LEU A 55 -9.10 -2.50 -1.55
C LEU A 55 -8.43 -3.49 -0.58
N LYS A 56 -8.47 -4.79 -0.91
CA LYS A 56 -7.77 -5.84 -0.17
C LYS A 56 -6.28 -5.80 -0.51
N ALA A 57 -5.93 -5.75 -1.81
CA ALA A 57 -4.56 -5.64 -2.28
C ALA A 57 -3.83 -4.46 -1.63
N ALA A 58 -4.48 -3.28 -1.58
CA ALA A 58 -3.92 -2.11 -0.89
C ALA A 58 -3.67 -2.33 0.59
N GLY A 59 -4.53 -3.08 1.29
CA GLY A 59 -4.32 -3.40 2.70
C GLY A 59 -3.13 -4.32 2.94
N MET A 60 -2.90 -5.26 2.02
CA MET A 60 -1.74 -6.15 2.03
C MET A 60 -0.46 -5.37 1.70
N LEU A 61 -0.53 -4.45 0.75
CA LEU A 61 0.60 -3.64 0.30
C LEU A 61 1.02 -2.57 1.33
N LEU A 62 0.07 -1.77 1.81
CA LEU A 62 0.31 -0.63 2.70
C LEU A 62 0.38 -1.03 4.18
N GLY A 63 -0.15 -2.21 4.53
CA GLY A 63 -0.39 -2.59 5.90
C GLY A 63 -1.51 -1.76 6.56
N LYS A 64 -1.78 -2.07 7.83
CA LYS A 64 -2.94 -1.53 8.55
C LYS A 64 -2.85 -0.02 8.80
N GLU A 65 -1.68 0.47 9.22
CA GLU A 65 -1.49 1.86 9.62
C GLU A 65 -1.57 2.81 8.43
N GLN A 66 -0.83 2.51 7.37
CA GLN A 66 -0.80 3.38 6.18
C GLN A 66 -2.11 3.32 5.39
N LYS A 67 -2.83 2.19 5.41
CA LYS A 67 -4.21 2.12 4.89
C LYS A 67 -5.17 3.03 5.66
N ALA A 68 -5.04 3.12 6.98
CA ALA A 68 -5.85 4.06 7.76
C ALA A 68 -5.51 5.51 7.40
N SER A 69 -4.24 5.85 7.22
CA SER A 69 -3.82 7.17 6.73
C SER A 69 -4.35 7.49 5.34
N LEU A 70 -4.38 6.51 4.42
CA LEU A 70 -4.98 6.66 3.10
C LEU A 70 -6.48 6.98 3.19
N TYR A 71 -7.20 6.29 4.07
CA TYR A 71 -8.63 6.51 4.26
C TYR A 71 -8.89 7.90 4.83
N GLU A 72 -8.04 8.38 5.73
CA GLU A 72 -8.13 9.75 6.25
C GLU A 72 -7.87 10.79 5.16
N HIS A 73 -6.85 10.57 4.33
CA HIS A 73 -6.56 11.42 3.16
C HIS A 73 -7.74 11.50 2.19
N CYS A 74 -8.43 10.38 1.97
CA CYS A 74 -9.60 10.31 1.08
C CYS A 74 -10.90 10.85 1.71
N ARG A 75 -10.95 11.05 3.04
CA ARG A 75 -12.18 11.36 3.76
C ARG A 75 -12.75 12.71 3.31
N ASN A 76 -14.05 12.75 3.04
CA ASN A 76 -14.73 13.97 2.64
C ASN A 76 -15.21 14.79 3.84
N LYS A 77 -15.70 16.00 3.56
CA LYS A 77 -16.23 16.94 4.57
C LYS A 77 -17.39 16.37 5.42
N ASN A 78 -18.08 15.35 4.91
CA ASN A 78 -19.18 14.67 5.60
C ASN A 78 -18.69 13.49 6.45
N GLY A 79 -17.38 13.34 6.63
CA GLY A 79 -16.78 12.27 7.41
C GLY A 79 -16.82 10.89 6.75
N LYS A 80 -17.23 10.78 5.47
CA LYS A 80 -17.27 9.51 4.73
C LYS A 80 -15.99 9.32 3.92
N VAL A 81 -15.56 8.08 3.74
CA VAL A 81 -14.44 7.71 2.87
C VAL A 81 -15.02 7.22 1.54
N PRO A 82 -14.97 8.01 0.45
CA PRO A 82 -15.54 7.60 -0.83
C PRO A 82 -14.71 6.47 -1.44
N ALA A 83 -15.36 5.36 -1.81
CA ALA A 83 -14.69 4.20 -2.37
C ALA A 83 -13.91 4.53 -3.65
N ASP A 84 -14.52 5.30 -4.55
CA ASP A 84 -13.92 5.74 -5.82
C ASP A 84 -12.59 6.49 -5.63
N LYS A 85 -12.53 7.43 -4.66
CA LYS A 85 -11.29 8.15 -4.33
C LYS A 85 -10.20 7.22 -3.81
N VAL A 86 -10.58 6.28 -2.94
CA VAL A 86 -9.63 5.30 -2.39
C VAL A 86 -9.09 4.41 -3.50
N ILE A 87 -9.95 3.93 -4.41
CA ILE A 87 -9.55 3.12 -5.56
C ILE A 87 -8.57 3.90 -6.45
N ALA A 88 -8.90 5.14 -6.80
CA ALA A 88 -8.05 6.00 -7.62
C ALA A 88 -6.66 6.23 -7.00
N GLU A 89 -6.59 6.44 -5.68
CA GLU A 89 -5.32 6.56 -4.96
C GLU A 89 -4.53 5.25 -4.98
N ILE A 90 -5.19 4.11 -4.77
CA ILE A 90 -4.52 2.80 -4.79
C ILE A 90 -3.93 2.51 -6.17
N GLU A 91 -4.71 2.74 -7.24
CA GLU A 91 -4.22 2.61 -8.61
C GLU A 91 -2.99 3.49 -8.86
N ASP A 92 -2.99 4.70 -8.29
CA ASP A 92 -1.89 5.64 -8.40
C ASP A 92 -0.62 5.17 -7.69
N ILE A 93 -0.78 4.59 -6.49
CA ILE A 93 0.31 3.95 -5.75
C ILE A 93 0.91 2.83 -6.60
N PHE A 94 0.09 1.95 -7.18
CA PHE A 94 0.58 0.86 -8.02
C PHE A 94 1.30 1.37 -9.29
N LYS A 95 0.76 2.40 -9.95
CA LYS A 95 1.40 3.04 -11.11
C LYS A 95 2.75 3.64 -10.75
N THR A 96 2.81 4.42 -9.67
CA THR A 96 4.05 5.00 -9.14
C THR A 96 5.08 3.92 -8.81
N CYS A 97 4.65 2.80 -8.22
CA CYS A 97 5.50 1.65 -7.93
C CYS A 97 6.07 0.97 -9.18
N LYS A 98 5.31 0.93 -10.27
CA LYS A 98 5.76 0.38 -11.56
C LYS A 98 6.76 1.30 -12.25
N GLU A 99 6.57 2.62 -12.19
CA GLU A 99 7.44 3.60 -12.86
C GLU A 99 8.83 3.70 -12.24
N VAL A 100 8.94 3.59 -10.92
CA VAL A 100 10.24 3.65 -10.21
C VAL A 100 11.06 2.35 -10.38
N LYS A 101 10.51 1.31 -11.01
CA LYS A 101 11.25 0.10 -11.42
C LYS A 101 11.96 0.23 -12.80
N LYS A 102 11.88 1.37 -13.48
CA LYS A 102 12.67 1.68 -14.69
C LYS A 102 13.98 2.37 -14.34
#